data_AF-A0A7X3X2E0-F1
#
_entry.id   AF-A0A7X3X2E0-F1
#
_cell.length_a   1.000
_cell.length_b   1.000
_cell.length_c   1.000
_cell.angle_alpha   90.00
_cell.angle_beta   90.00
_cell.angle_gamma   90.00
#
_symmetry.space_group_name_H-M   'P 1'
#
loop_
_entity.id
_entity.type
_entity.pdbx_description
1 polymer ?
#
loop_
_entity_poly.entity_id
_entity_poly.type
_entity_poly.pdbx_seq_one_letter_code
_entity_poly.pdbx_strand_id
1 'polypeptide(L)'
;MRRLLRQYEPVPISEDVRIAAVEALLEHIRHDHNMPGAQPPPPEAMEAVPRVYPPFESFHLSRDGTLWVRRILGDGVVGFDLFDSEGRYLGQPEVPAGLANMSVQVITGDRMYVIDSDELGIDYVVRLEILRGP
;
A
#
# COMPACT_ATOMS: atom_id res chain seq x y z
N MET A 1 11.77 -23.02 6.20
CA MET A 1 10.82 -21.88 6.23
C MET A 1 11.56 -20.69 6.81
N ARG A 2 11.74 -19.60 6.05
CA ARG A 2 12.38 -18.35 6.53
C ARG A 2 11.32 -17.43 7.14
N ARG A 3 11.64 -16.73 8.23
CA ARG A 3 10.71 -15.87 8.96
C ARG A 3 11.31 -14.48 9.09
N LEU A 4 10.59 -13.47 8.59
CA LEU A 4 10.93 -12.06 8.80
C LEU A 4 10.40 -11.64 10.16
N LEU A 5 11.26 -11.04 10.99
CA LEU A 5 10.90 -10.59 12.33
C LEU A 5 11.11 -9.08 12.40
N ARG A 6 10.01 -8.33 12.34
CA ARG A 6 9.96 -6.90 12.65
C ARG A 6 8.79 -6.65 13.60
N GLN A 7 9.03 -5.82 14.61
CA GLN A 7 7.95 -5.36 15.48
C GLN A 7 6.98 -4.49 14.69
N TYR A 8 5.70 -4.82 14.80
CA TYR A 8 4.62 -4.06 14.20
C TYR A 8 3.92 -3.26 15.29
N GLU A 9 3.95 -1.94 15.15
CA GLU A 9 3.13 -1.03 15.93
C GLU A 9 1.83 -0.76 15.15
N PRO A 10 0.65 -1.13 15.70
CA PRO A 10 -0.62 -0.92 15.04
C PRO A 10 -0.88 0.55 14.73
N VAL A 11 -1.19 0.84 13.47
CA VAL A 11 -1.60 2.18 13.05
C VAL A 11 -3.12 2.26 13.07
N PRO A 12 -3.73 3.11 13.91
CA PRO A 12 -5.18 3.25 13.97
C PRO A 12 -5.71 3.84 12.65
N ILE A 13 -6.88 3.36 12.22
CA ILE A 13 -7.64 3.94 11.12
C ILE A 13 -8.67 4.89 11.74
N SER A 14 -8.73 6.13 11.28
CA SER A 14 -9.75 7.09 11.75
C SER A 14 -11.16 6.63 11.33
N GLU A 15 -12.16 7.04 12.08
CA GLU A 15 -13.56 6.67 11.78
C GLU A 15 -13.99 7.18 10.39
N ASP A 16 -13.59 8.40 10.03
CA ASP A 16 -13.91 8.99 8.73
C ASP A 16 -13.33 8.17 7.57
N VAL A 17 -12.09 7.67 7.71
CA VAL A 17 -11.46 6.80 6.71
C VAL A 17 -12.18 5.45 6.63
N ARG A 18 -12.60 4.89 7.76
CA ARG A 18 -13.36 3.61 7.78
C ARG A 18 -14.71 3.76 7.06
N ILE A 19 -15.43 4.86 7.31
CA ILE A 19 -16.72 5.15 6.67
C ILE A 19 -16.51 5.33 5.16
N ALA A 20 -15.57 6.18 4.75
CA ALA A 20 -15.29 6.45 3.34
C ALA A 20 -14.88 5.17 2.58
N ALA A 21 -14.07 4.30 3.20
CA ALA A 21 -13.67 3.03 2.58
C ALA A 21 -14.85 2.07 2.38
N VAL A 22 -15.79 2.01 3.34
CA VAL A 22 -17.02 1.20 3.20
C VAL A 22 -17.91 1.76 2.09
N GLU A 23 -18.07 3.08 2.02
CA GLU A 23 -18.83 3.75 0.95
C GLU A 23 -18.23 3.46 -0.43
N ALA A 24 -16.91 3.62 -0.59
CA ALA A 24 -16.21 3.33 -1.83
C ALA A 24 -16.36 1.86 -2.27
N LEU A 25 -16.28 0.91 -1.32
CA LEU A 25 -16.50 -0.50 -1.60
C LEU A 25 -17.94 -0.77 -2.07
N LEU A 26 -18.93 -0.13 -1.47
CA LEU A 26 -20.33 -0.27 -1.88
C LEU A 26 -20.57 0.31 -3.28
N GLU A 27 -19.97 1.47 -3.60
CA GLU A 27 -20.03 2.03 -4.95
C GLU A 27 -19.43 1.08 -5.97
N HIS A 28 -18.26 0.52 -5.69
CA HIS A 28 -17.63 -0.49 -6.54
C HIS A 28 -18.52 -1.72 -6.73
N ILE A 29 -19.12 -2.26 -5.66
CA ILE A 29 -20.05 -3.40 -5.75
C ILE A 29 -21.29 -3.05 -6.59
N ARG A 30 -21.87 -1.86 -6.41
CA ARG A 30 -23.05 -1.43 -7.17
C ARG A 30 -22.74 -1.37 -8.67
N HIS A 31 -21.60 -0.77 -9.02
CA HIS A 31 -21.18 -0.60 -10.41
C HIS A 31 -20.76 -1.92 -11.06
N ASP A 32 -19.79 -2.62 -10.48
CA ASP A 32 -19.09 -3.72 -11.14
C ASP A 32 -19.84 -5.05 -11.05
N HIS A 33 -20.73 -5.17 -10.06
CA HIS A 33 -21.57 -6.36 -9.90
C HIS A 33 -23.03 -6.12 -10.26
N ASN A 34 -23.38 -4.96 -10.84
CA ASN A 34 -24.75 -4.60 -11.24
C ASN A 34 -25.77 -4.83 -10.11
N MET A 35 -25.39 -4.48 -8.89
CA MET A 35 -26.21 -4.60 -7.68
C MET A 35 -26.60 -3.21 -7.16
N PRO A 36 -27.50 -2.48 -7.85
CA PRO A 36 -27.86 -1.10 -7.49
C PRO A 36 -28.53 -0.98 -6.11
N GLY A 37 -29.05 -2.10 -5.58
CA GLY A 37 -29.67 -2.18 -4.26
C GLY A 37 -28.70 -2.45 -3.10
N ALA A 38 -27.39 -2.51 -3.32
CA ALA A 38 -26.44 -2.72 -2.23
C ALA A 38 -26.53 -1.57 -1.23
N GLN A 39 -26.94 -1.89 0.00
CA GLN A 39 -27.08 -0.94 1.10
C GLN A 39 -25.82 -0.93 1.96
N PRO A 40 -25.53 0.19 2.64
CA PRO A 40 -24.46 0.20 3.63
C PRO A 40 -24.68 -0.87 4.71
N PRO A 41 -23.59 -1.44 5.24
CA PRO A 41 -23.68 -2.38 6.34
C PRO A 41 -24.40 -1.73 7.51
N PRO A 42 -25.26 -2.47 8.24
CA PRO A 42 -25.90 -1.93 9.42
C PRO A 42 -24.84 -1.62 10.49
N PRO A 43 -25.12 -0.74 11.49
CA PRO A 43 -24.12 -0.28 12.46
C PRO A 43 -23.39 -1.43 13.18
N GLU A 44 -24.08 -2.53 13.48
CA GLU A 44 -23.48 -3.73 14.08
C GLU A 44 -22.43 -4.40 13.19
N ALA A 45 -22.58 -4.33 11.86
CA ALA A 45 -21.61 -4.87 10.91
C ALA A 45 -20.38 -3.96 10.76
N MET A 46 -20.49 -2.67 11.13
CA MET A 46 -19.33 -1.77 11.20
C MET A 46 -18.32 -2.18 12.27
N GLU A 47 -18.71 -2.99 13.26
CA GLU A 47 -17.75 -3.56 14.23
C GLU A 47 -16.76 -4.53 13.58
N ALA A 48 -17.16 -5.19 12.48
CA ALA A 48 -16.30 -6.12 11.75
C ALA A 48 -15.28 -5.40 10.84
N VAL A 49 -15.49 -4.10 10.55
CA VAL A 49 -14.56 -3.31 9.75
C VAL A 49 -13.30 -3.03 10.58
N PRO A 50 -12.07 -3.31 10.07
CA PRO A 50 -10.84 -3.10 10.82
C PRO A 50 -10.70 -1.69 11.40
N ARG A 51 -10.09 -1.60 12.59
CA ARG A 51 -9.77 -0.34 13.27
C ARG A 51 -8.29 0.03 13.21
N VAL A 52 -7.47 -0.87 12.68
CA VAL A 52 -6.04 -0.68 12.47
C VAL A 52 -5.70 -1.15 11.07
N TYR A 53 -4.72 -0.50 10.45
CA TYR A 53 -4.19 -0.95 9.16
C TYR A 53 -3.59 -2.35 9.28
N PRO A 54 -3.50 -3.13 8.20
CA PRO A 54 -2.72 -4.36 8.22
C PRO A 54 -1.23 -4.05 8.45
N PRO A 55 -0.43 -5.05 8.88
CA PRO A 55 1.02 -4.86 9.05
C PRO A 55 1.77 -4.45 7.78
N PHE A 56 1.25 -4.84 6.62
CA PHE A 56 1.69 -4.43 5.29
C PHE A 56 0.54 -4.57 4.30
N GLU A 57 0.62 -3.88 3.17
CA GLU A 57 -0.40 -3.89 2.11
C GLU A 57 0.04 -4.72 0.90
N SER A 58 1.31 -4.60 0.51
CA SER A 58 1.89 -5.37 -0.59
C SER A 58 3.38 -5.56 -0.38
N PHE A 59 4.00 -6.42 -1.19
CA PHE A 59 5.44 -6.55 -1.23
C PHE A 59 5.92 -6.82 -2.66
N HIS A 60 7.16 -6.42 -2.94
CA HIS A 60 7.81 -6.55 -4.23
C HIS A 60 9.22 -7.09 -4.04
N LEU A 61 9.57 -8.13 -4.79
CA LEU A 61 10.93 -8.64 -4.82
C LEU A 61 11.72 -7.93 -5.92
N SER A 62 12.81 -7.28 -5.55
CA SER A 62 13.76 -6.69 -6.48
C SER A 62 14.64 -7.77 -7.11
N ARG A 63 15.17 -7.49 -8.31
CA ARG A 63 16.10 -8.38 -9.02
C ARG A 63 17.40 -8.67 -8.25
N ASP A 64 17.80 -7.79 -7.34
CA ASP A 64 18.98 -7.99 -6.48
C ASP A 64 18.68 -8.81 -5.21
N GLY A 65 17.44 -9.31 -5.07
CA GLY A 65 17.00 -10.10 -3.93
C GLY A 65 16.49 -9.28 -2.75
N THR A 66 16.46 -7.95 -2.84
CA THR A 66 15.88 -7.08 -1.81
C THR A 66 14.35 -7.20 -1.83
N LEU A 67 13.74 -7.40 -0.66
CA LEU A 67 12.29 -7.36 -0.49
C LEU A 67 11.85 -5.96 -0.06
N TRP A 68 10.94 -5.37 -0.83
CA TRP A 68 10.31 -4.09 -0.55
C TRP A 68 8.90 -4.34 -0.04
N VAL A 69 8.61 -3.95 1.19
CA VAL A 69 7.30 -4.17 1.83
C VAL A 69 6.59 -2.84 1.96
N ARG A 70 5.48 -2.66 1.22
CA ARG A 70 4.64 -1.45 1.29
C ARG A 70 3.74 -1.53 2.52
N ARG A 71 3.67 -0.47 3.31
CA ARG A 71 2.85 -0.38 4.51
C ARG A 71 2.35 1.03 4.77
N ILE A 72 1.37 1.13 5.66
CA ILE A 72 0.91 2.39 6.21
C ILE A 72 1.71 2.70 7.50
N LEU A 73 2.13 3.96 7.61
CA LEU A 73 2.82 4.56 8.75
C LEU A 73 1.85 5.46 9.52
N GLY A 74 2.37 6.20 10.51
CA GLY A 74 1.61 7.25 11.19
C GLY A 74 0.95 8.22 10.20
N ASP A 75 -0.21 8.73 10.60
CA ASP A 75 -1.03 9.67 9.82
C ASP A 75 -1.50 9.16 8.44
N GLY A 76 -1.48 7.84 8.22
CA GLY A 76 -1.93 7.24 6.96
C GLY A 76 -0.91 7.31 5.82
N VAL A 77 0.32 7.75 6.10
CA VAL A 77 1.38 7.88 5.09
C VAL A 77 1.86 6.52 4.62
N VAL A 78 1.99 6.34 3.31
CA VAL A 78 2.55 5.11 2.72
C VAL A 78 4.07 5.14 2.82
N GLY A 79 4.66 4.04 3.27
CA GLY A 79 6.11 3.82 3.31
C GLY A 79 6.52 2.45 2.81
N PHE A 80 7.82 2.27 2.65
CA PHE A 80 8.42 0.98 2.30
C PHE A 80 9.44 0.55 3.33
N ASP A 81 9.37 -0.71 3.75
CA ASP A 81 10.40 -1.35 4.56
C ASP A 81 11.26 -2.23 3.65
N LEU A 82 12.58 -2.09 3.69
CA LEU A 82 13.51 -2.92 2.90
C LEU A 82 14.08 -4.06 3.75
N PHE A 83 14.16 -5.24 3.13
CA PHE A 83 14.84 -6.39 3.70
C PHE A 83 15.81 -6.99 2.69
N ASP A 84 16.97 -7.45 3.14
CA ASP A 84 17.90 -8.20 2.28
C ASP A 84 17.35 -9.61 1.95
N SER A 85 18.09 -10.35 1.10
CA SER A 85 17.72 -11.71 0.68
C SER A 85 17.76 -12.74 1.83
N GLU A 86 18.40 -12.40 2.95
CA GLU A 86 18.41 -13.19 4.19
C GLU A 86 17.29 -12.79 5.15
N GLY A 87 16.54 -11.74 4.83
CA GLY A 87 15.43 -11.22 5.61
C GLY A 87 15.83 -10.23 6.70
N ARG A 88 17.05 -9.69 6.68
CA ARG A 88 17.46 -8.62 7.59
C ARG A 88 16.88 -7.30 7.14
N TYR A 89 16.36 -6.53 8.10
CA TYR A 89 15.86 -5.19 7.84
C TYR A 89 17.02 -4.25 7.47
N LEU A 90 16.90 -3.57 6.32
CA LEU A 90 17.89 -2.63 5.79
C LEU A 90 17.57 -1.17 6.09
N GLY A 91 16.29 -0.86 6.36
CA GLY A 91 15.84 0.50 6.58
C GLY A 91 14.58 0.85 5.81
N GLN A 92 14.17 2.10 5.93
CA GLN A 92 13.07 2.70 5.20
C GLN A 92 13.66 3.75 4.26
N PRO A 93 13.41 3.68 2.95
CA PRO A 93 13.92 4.65 2.00
C PRO A 93 13.04 5.92 2.07
N GLU A 94 13.62 7.04 1.69
CA GLU A 94 12.83 8.21 1.36
C GLU A 94 12.08 7.95 0.05
N VAL A 95 10.80 8.31 0.04
CA VAL A 95 9.93 8.14 -1.12
C VAL A 95 9.45 9.50 -1.62
N PRO A 96 9.43 9.73 -2.94
CA PRO A 96 8.92 10.99 -3.47
C PRO A 96 7.44 11.15 -3.14
N ALA A 97 7.01 12.39 -2.94
CA ALA A 97 5.60 12.73 -2.81
C ALA A 97 4.83 12.20 -4.04
N GLY A 98 3.69 11.54 -3.80
CA GLY A 98 2.88 10.93 -4.85
C GLY A 98 3.12 9.43 -5.07
N LEU A 99 4.27 8.86 -4.67
CA LEU A 99 4.52 7.41 -4.83
C LEU A 99 3.46 6.56 -4.13
N ALA A 100 2.85 7.08 -3.06
CA ALA A 100 1.74 6.46 -2.35
C ALA A 100 0.56 6.08 -3.27
N ASN A 101 0.32 6.85 -4.32
CA ASN A 101 -0.80 6.69 -5.26
C ASN A 101 -0.40 5.92 -6.53
N MET A 102 0.89 5.61 -6.68
CA MET A 102 1.41 4.93 -7.86
C MET A 102 1.42 3.41 -7.66
N SER A 103 1.23 2.67 -8.76
CA SER A 103 1.25 1.21 -8.75
C SER A 103 2.62 0.67 -9.16
N VAL A 104 3.34 0.08 -8.21
CA VAL A 104 4.68 -0.47 -8.45
C VAL A 104 4.61 -1.72 -9.33
N GLN A 105 5.26 -1.68 -10.49
CA GLN A 105 5.29 -2.79 -11.44
C GLN A 105 6.57 -3.62 -11.30
N VAL A 106 7.73 -2.96 -11.29
CA VAL A 106 9.03 -3.62 -11.29
C VAL A 106 10.04 -2.85 -10.45
N ILE A 107 10.83 -3.56 -9.65
CA ILE A 107 11.98 -3.01 -8.92
C ILE A 107 13.26 -3.72 -9.37
N THR A 108 14.27 -2.94 -9.73
CA THR A 108 15.65 -3.39 -9.95
C THR A 108 16.55 -2.90 -8.82
N GLY A 109 17.84 -3.23 -8.87
CA GLY A 109 18.78 -2.73 -7.84
C GLY A 109 18.92 -1.21 -7.82
N ASP A 110 18.68 -0.53 -8.95
CA ASP A 110 18.93 0.89 -9.15
C ASP A 110 17.70 1.69 -9.59
N ARG A 111 16.58 1.03 -9.91
CA ARG A 111 15.39 1.67 -10.47
C ARG A 111 14.09 1.05 -9.99
N MET A 112 13.05 1.87 -10.00
CA MET A 112 11.67 1.45 -9.81
C MET A 112 10.83 1.93 -10.99
N TYR A 113 10.02 1.04 -11.55
CA TYR A 113 9.05 1.34 -12.59
C TYR A 113 7.65 1.26 -11.99
N VAL A 114 6.93 2.35 -12.08
CA VAL A 114 5.58 2.49 -11.52
C VAL A 114 4.61 2.99 -12.59
N ILE A 115 3.33 2.71 -12.39
CA ILE A 115 2.24 3.33 -13.16
C ILE A 115 1.68 4.46 -12.32
N ASP A 116 1.57 5.64 -12.93
CA ASP A 116 0.91 6.82 -12.38
C ASP A 116 -0.19 7.27 -13.34
N SER A 117 -1.27 7.84 -12.81
CA SER A 117 -2.40 8.30 -13.62
C SER A 117 -2.57 9.81 -13.45
N ASP A 118 -2.77 10.55 -14.54
CA ASP A 118 -3.05 11.99 -14.47
C ASP A 118 -4.53 12.30 -14.18
N GLU A 119 -4.87 13.59 -14.13
CA GLU A 119 -6.23 14.08 -13.89
C GLU A 119 -7.24 13.65 -14.97
N LEU A 120 -6.76 13.24 -16.15
CA LEU A 120 -7.59 12.72 -17.24
C LEU A 120 -7.70 11.18 -17.20
N GLY A 121 -7.09 10.53 -16.20
CA GLY A 121 -7.07 9.08 -16.06
C GLY A 121 -6.15 8.39 -17.07
N ILE A 122 -5.18 9.10 -17.65
CA ILE A 122 -4.21 8.52 -18.56
C ILE A 122 -3.07 7.92 -17.75
N ASP A 123 -2.77 6.64 -17.99
CA ASP A 123 -1.69 5.93 -17.33
C ASP A 123 -0.34 6.19 -18.00
N TYR A 124 0.68 6.49 -17.19
CA TYR A 124 2.07 6.68 -17.60
C TYR A 124 2.99 5.73 -16.86
N VAL A 125 4.04 5.26 -17.55
CA VAL A 125 5.14 4.56 -16.89
C VAL A 125 6.14 5.60 -16.38
N VAL A 126 6.26 5.70 -15.07
CA VAL A 126 7.25 6.56 -14.41
C VAL A 126 8.44 5.71 -13.98
N ARG A 127 9.64 6.22 -14.27
CA ARG A 127 10.91 5.60 -13.88
C ARG A 127 11.54 6.42 -12.76
N LEU A 128 11.66 5.82 -11.59
CA LEU A 128 12.35 6.39 -10.43
C LEU A 128 13.73 5.77 -10.28
N GLU A 129 14.69 6.58 -9.84
CA GLU A 129 16.06 6.14 -9.53
C GLU A 129 16.17 5.85 -8.03
N ILE A 130 16.81 4.73 -7.70
CA ILE A 130 17.04 4.32 -6.31
C ILE A 130 18.45 4.78 -5.95
N LEU A 131 18.54 5.83 -5.14
CA LEU A 131 19.80 6.32 -4.60
C LEU A 131 20.17 5.51 -3.36
N ARG A 132 21.35 4.90 -3.37
CA ARG A 132 21.90 4.18 -2.21
C ARG A 132 22.85 5.11 -1.46
N GLY A 133 22.73 5.12 -0.13
CA GLY A 133 23.71 5.79 0.72
C GLY A 133 25.11 5.19 0.57
N PRO A 134 26.17 5.95 0.95
CA PRO A 134 27.55 5.47 0.95
C PRO A 134 27.78 4.28 1.90
#